data_AF-A0A8C2C0S7-F1
#
_entry.id   AF-A0A8C2C0S7-F1
#
_cell.length_a   1.000
_cell.length_b   1.000
_cell.length_c   1.000
_cell.angle_alpha   90.00
_cell.angle_beta   90.00
_cell.angle_gamma   90.00
#
_symmetry.space_group_name_H-M   'P 1'
#
loop_
_entity.id
_entity.type
_entity.pdbx_description
1 polymer ?
#
loop_
_entity_poly.entity_id
_entity_poly.type
_entity_poly.pdbx_seq_one_letter_code
_entity_poly.pdbx_strand_id
1 'polypeptide(L)'
;MQQIRMSLRGKAVVLMGKNTMMRKAIRGHLENNPALEKLLPHIRGNVGFVFTKEDLTEIRDMLLANKVPAAARAGAIAPCEVTVPAQNTGLGPEKTSFFQALGITTKISRGTIEIL
;
A
#
# COMPACT_ATOMS: atom_id res chain seq x y z
N MET A 1 -6.95 5.07 5.18
CA MET A 1 -6.19 6.16 5.86
C MET A 1 -7.03 6.88 6.92
N GLN A 2 -8.31 7.20 6.68
CA GLN A 2 -9.14 7.82 7.73
C GLN A 2 -9.30 6.92 8.97
N GLN A 3 -9.50 5.60 8.80
CA GLN A 3 -9.51 4.65 9.91
C GLN A 3 -8.20 4.66 10.73
N ILE A 4 -7.04 4.67 10.07
CA ILE A 4 -5.72 4.81 10.71
C ILE A 4 -5.63 6.12 11.50
N ARG A 5 -6.14 7.23 10.94
CA ARG A 5 -6.17 8.52 11.65
C ARG A 5 -7.12 8.50 12.85
N MET A 6 -8.20 7.72 12.80
CA MET A 6 -9.13 7.55 13.91
C MET A 6 -8.52 6.71 15.03
N SER A 7 -7.87 5.58 14.69
CA SER A 7 -7.23 4.70 15.67
C SER A 7 -6.05 5.36 16.39
N LEU A 8 -5.36 6.29 15.71
CA LEU A 8 -4.25 7.04 16.29
C LEU A 8 -4.67 8.30 17.06
N ARG A 9 -5.96 8.66 17.11
CA ARG A 9 -6.40 9.87 17.83
C ARG A 9 -6.01 9.78 19.31
N GLY A 10 -5.45 10.86 19.84
CA GLY A 10 -4.96 10.94 21.22
C GLY A 10 -3.52 10.46 21.40
N LYS A 11 -3.10 9.45 20.62
CA LYS A 11 -1.77 8.83 20.72
C LYS A 11 -0.75 9.44 19.76
N ALA A 12 -1.14 9.62 18.49
CA ALA A 12 -0.26 10.13 17.44
C ALA A 12 -1.00 10.99 16.40
N VAL A 13 -0.26 11.89 15.76
CA VAL A 13 -0.77 12.75 14.68
C VAL A 13 -0.08 12.40 13.37
N VAL A 14 -0.87 12.02 12.36
CA VAL A 14 -0.38 11.76 11.01
C VAL A 14 -0.52 13.02 10.14
N LEU A 15 0.60 13.48 9.58
CA LEU A 15 0.68 14.62 8.67
C LEU A 15 1.18 14.16 7.29
N MET A 16 0.35 14.36 6.27
CA MET A 16 0.73 14.18 4.88
C MET A 16 1.07 15.55 4.29
N GLY A 17 2.17 15.66 3.55
CA GLY A 17 2.60 16.91 2.94
C GLY A 17 3.28 16.71 1.60
N LYS A 18 3.40 17.79 0.81
CA LYS A 18 4.17 17.76 -0.43
C LYS A 18 5.65 17.62 -0.08
N ASN A 19 6.34 16.61 -0.64
CA ASN A 19 7.75 16.33 -0.36
C ASN A 19 8.67 17.56 -0.46
N THR A 20 8.44 18.42 -1.45
CA THR A 20 9.23 19.66 -1.64
C THR A 20 9.07 20.64 -0.47
N MET A 21 7.83 20.79 0.05
CA MET A 21 7.55 21.66 1.20
C MET A 21 8.12 21.08 2.48
N MET A 22 7.97 19.76 2.68
CA MET A 22 8.50 19.08 3.85
C MET A 22 10.03 19.19 3.94
N ARG A 23 10.74 18.96 2.82
CA ARG A 23 12.20 19.14 2.77
C ARG A 23 12.62 20.59 3.02
N LYS A 24 11.88 21.57 2.49
CA LYS A 24 12.17 23.00 2.71
C LYS A 24 12.03 23.37 4.19
N ALA A 25 10.96 22.93 4.85
CA ALA A 25 10.74 23.18 6.27
C ALA A 25 11.82 22.53 7.14
N ILE A 26 12.21 21.28 6.85
CA ILE A 26 13.28 20.59 7.58
C ILE A 26 14.63 21.32 7.45
N ARG A 27 14.97 21.78 6.25
CA ARG A 27 16.19 22.58 6.03
C ARG A 27 16.18 23.90 6.78
N GLY A 28 15.02 24.54 6.92
CA GLY A 28 14.88 25.78 7.70
C GLY A 28 15.03 25.59 9.21
N HIS A 29 14.87 24.37 9.73
CA HIS A 29 15.02 24.05 11.14
C HIS A 29 16.30 23.25 11.46
N LEU A 30 17.21 23.12 10.50
CA LEU A 30 18.44 22.35 10.66
C LEU A 30 19.39 22.96 11.70
N GLU A 31 19.39 24.29 11.83
CA GLU A 31 20.17 25.03 12.83
C GLU A 31 19.78 24.67 14.26
N ASN A 32 18.48 24.40 14.50
CA ASN A 32 17.97 24.04 15.82
C ASN A 32 18.10 22.55 16.12
N ASN A 33 18.08 21.70 15.09
CA ASN A 33 18.19 20.25 15.26
C ASN A 33 18.88 19.59 14.06
N PRO A 34 20.21 19.38 14.13
CA PRO A 34 20.98 18.82 13.01
C PRO A 34 20.63 17.36 12.72
N ALA A 35 20.01 16.63 13.67
CA ALA A 35 19.60 15.24 13.44
C ALA A 35 18.53 15.10 12.36
N LEU A 36 17.79 16.17 12.05
CA LEU A 36 16.76 16.18 11.00
C LEU A 36 17.34 16.01 9.59
N GLU A 37 18.62 16.30 9.39
CA GLU A 37 19.29 16.12 8.10
C GLU A 37 19.22 14.67 7.62
N LYS A 38 19.31 13.72 8.57
CA LYS A 38 19.22 12.27 8.29
C LYS A 38 17.88 11.85 7.70
N LEU A 39 16.81 12.64 7.87
CA LEU A 39 15.48 12.34 7.33
C LEU A 39 15.34 12.71 5.85
N LEU A 40 16.11 13.69 5.36
CA LEU A 40 16.03 14.18 3.98
C LEU A 40 16.13 13.09 2.89
N PRO A 41 17.05 12.10 2.97
CA PRO A 41 17.13 11.05 1.95
C PRO A 41 15.90 10.14 1.91
N HIS A 42 15.17 10.01 3.02
CA HIS A 42 14.02 9.11 3.15
C HIS A 42 12.70 9.73 2.66
N ILE A 43 12.65 11.04 2.40
CA ILE A 43 11.44 11.74 1.93
C ILE A 43 11.33 11.63 0.39
N ARG A 44 10.97 10.43 -0.09
CA ARG A 44 10.79 10.10 -1.52
C ARG A 44 9.52 9.27 -1.74
N GLY A 45 8.81 9.54 -2.83
CA GLY A 45 7.54 8.84 -3.13
C GLY A 45 6.37 9.35 -2.30
N ASN A 46 5.44 8.46 -1.96
CA ASN A 46 4.26 8.78 -1.15
C ASN A 46 4.58 8.57 0.34
N VAL A 47 4.99 9.64 1.02
CA VAL A 47 5.46 9.61 2.42
C VAL A 47 4.64 10.57 3.27
N GLY A 48 4.39 10.19 4.52
CA GLY A 48 3.82 11.03 5.56
C GLY A 48 4.60 10.90 6.86
N PHE A 49 4.46 11.90 7.73
CA PHE A 49 5.05 11.87 9.07
C PHE A 49 4.02 11.44 10.11
N VAL A 50 4.46 10.63 11.06
CA VAL A 50 3.68 10.28 12.25
C VAL A 50 4.40 10.88 13.45
N PHE A 51 3.77 11.84 14.09
CA PHE A 51 4.28 12.47 15.31
C PHE A 51 3.64 11.80 16.52
N THR A 52 4.47 11.36 17.46
CA THR A 52 4.01 10.69 18.67
C THR A 52 4.94 10.99 19.83
N LYS A 53 4.40 10.89 21.05
CA LYS A 53 5.15 10.91 22.31
C LYS A 53 5.12 9.55 23.03
N GLU A 54 4.35 8.59 22.52
CA GLU A 54 4.22 7.23 23.07
C GLU A 54 5.26 6.28 22.47
N ASP A 55 5.24 5.03 22.92
CA ASP A 55 6.16 3.99 22.47
C ASP A 55 6.03 3.67 20.98
N LEU A 56 7.20 3.57 20.34
CA LEU A 56 7.32 3.36 18.89
C LEU A 56 6.85 1.97 18.48
N THR A 57 6.98 0.97 19.35
CA THR A 57 6.54 -0.41 19.12
C THR A 57 5.03 -0.50 19.02
N GLU A 58 4.31 0.05 20.00
CA GLU A 58 2.84 0.03 20.02
C GLU A 58 2.24 0.71 18.79
N ILE A 59 2.80 1.85 18.38
CA ILE A 59 2.30 2.61 17.23
C ILE A 59 2.57 1.87 15.94
N ARG A 60 3.73 1.23 15.81
CA ARG A 60 4.02 0.37 14.67
C ARG A 60 3.01 -0.76 14.57
N ASP A 61 2.70 -1.41 15.68
CA ASP A 61 1.76 -2.55 15.71
C ASP A 61 0.33 -2.08 15.38
N MET A 62 -0.11 -0.95 15.94
CA MET A 62 -1.38 -0.33 15.58
C MET A 62 -1.46 0.06 14.10
N LEU A 63 -0.37 0.57 13.51
CA LEU A 63 -0.31 0.91 12.08
C LEU A 63 -0.40 -0.34 11.20
N LEU A 64 0.30 -1.41 11.56
CA LEU A 64 0.30 -2.68 10.82
C LEU A 64 -1.04 -3.41 10.92
N ALA A 65 -1.69 -3.38 12.08
CA ALA A 65 -3.00 -3.99 12.30
C ALA A 65 -4.09 -3.34 11.43
N ASN A 66 -3.99 -2.05 11.16
CA ASN A 66 -4.95 -1.30 10.34
C ASN A 66 -4.61 -1.28 8.83
N LYS A 67 -3.75 -2.19 8.37
CA LYS A 67 -3.41 -2.33 6.95
C LYS A 67 -4.58 -2.95 6.19
N VAL A 68 -5.22 -2.15 5.34
CA VAL A 68 -6.34 -2.59 4.50
C VAL A 68 -5.80 -3.18 3.18
N PRO A 69 -6.23 -4.39 2.77
CA PRO A 69 -5.89 -4.93 1.48
C PRO A 69 -6.54 -4.09 0.38
N ALA A 70 -5.75 -3.76 -0.65
CA ALA A 70 -6.23 -3.06 -1.84
C ALA A 70 -6.11 -3.98 -3.06
N ALA A 71 -7.01 -3.79 -4.03
CA ALA A 71 -6.93 -4.53 -5.29
C ALA A 71 -5.60 -4.25 -6.01
N ALA A 72 -5.08 -5.27 -6.68
CA ALA A 72 -3.88 -5.14 -7.49
C ALA A 72 -4.12 -4.13 -8.63
N ARG A 73 -3.10 -3.31 -8.94
CA ARG A 73 -3.14 -2.33 -10.03
C ARG A 73 -2.22 -2.79 -11.15
N ALA A 74 -2.69 -2.68 -12.40
CA ALA A 74 -1.88 -2.96 -13.57
C ALA A 74 -0.58 -2.14 -13.57
N GLY A 75 0.55 -2.80 -13.86
CA GLY A 75 1.88 -2.20 -13.88
C GLY A 75 2.55 -2.04 -12.50
N ALA A 76 1.91 -2.45 -11.41
CA ALA A 76 2.54 -2.50 -10.09
C ALA A 76 3.36 -3.80 -9.93
N ILE A 77 4.52 -3.71 -9.28
CA ILE A 77 5.31 -4.89 -8.90
C ILE A 77 4.58 -5.62 -7.78
N ALA A 78 4.40 -6.93 -7.93
CA ALA A 78 3.73 -7.75 -6.92
C ALA A 78 4.58 -7.83 -5.64
N PRO A 79 4.04 -7.44 -4.47
CA PRO A 79 4.78 -7.49 -3.20
C PRO A 79 4.79 -8.88 -2.56
N CYS A 80 3.91 -9.77 -3.01
CA CYS A 80 3.75 -11.14 -2.54
C CYS A 80 3.41 -12.05 -3.72
N GLU A 81 3.52 -13.36 -3.52
CA GLU A 81 3.10 -14.35 -4.51
C GLU A 81 1.61 -14.19 -4.84
N VAL A 82 1.28 -14.29 -6.13
CA VAL A 82 -0.09 -14.14 -6.64
C VAL A 82 -0.54 -15.49 -7.18
N THR A 83 -1.44 -16.14 -6.45
CA THR A 83 -2.03 -17.42 -6.84
C THR A 83 -3.50 -17.24 -7.18
N VAL A 84 -3.98 -17.91 -8.22
CA VAL A 84 -5.39 -17.95 -8.59
C VAL A 84 -5.93 -19.35 -8.28
N PRO A 85 -6.95 -19.50 -7.42
CA PRO A 85 -7.51 -20.81 -7.12
C PRO A 85 -8.32 -21.34 -8.31
N ALA A 86 -8.34 -22.67 -8.46
CA ALA A 86 -9.18 -23.36 -9.42
C ALA A 86 -10.66 -23.13 -9.06
N GLN A 87 -11.38 -22.42 -9.93
CA GLN A 87 -12.79 -22.08 -9.71
C GLN A 87 -13.47 -21.75 -11.05
N ASN A 88 -14.80 -21.94 -11.09
CA ASN A 88 -15.61 -21.40 -12.16
C ASN A 88 -15.70 -19.86 -12.05
N THR A 89 -15.24 -19.16 -13.08
CA THR A 89 -15.21 -17.69 -13.11
C THR A 89 -16.58 -17.07 -13.40
N GLY A 90 -17.53 -17.85 -13.90
CA GLY A 90 -18.84 -17.35 -14.35
C GLY A 90 -18.76 -16.45 -15.59
N LEU A 91 -17.57 -16.30 -16.19
CA LEU A 91 -17.36 -15.53 -17.41
C LEU A 91 -17.69 -16.38 -18.63
N GLY A 92 -18.33 -15.76 -19.62
CA GLY A 92 -18.59 -16.38 -20.92
C GLY A 92 -17.31 -16.65 -21.72
N PRO A 93 -17.38 -17.52 -22.73
CA PRO A 93 -16.22 -18.00 -23.50
C PRO A 93 -15.52 -16.91 -24.33
N GLU A 94 -16.16 -15.76 -24.54
CA GLU A 94 -15.60 -14.61 -25.27
C GLU A 94 -14.30 -14.07 -24.67
N LYS A 95 -14.10 -14.24 -23.35
CA LYS A 95 -12.93 -13.73 -22.62
C LYS A 95 -11.82 -14.75 -22.43
N THR A 96 -11.87 -15.90 -23.13
CA THR A 96 -10.82 -16.94 -23.06
C THR A 96 -9.44 -16.44 -23.46
N SER A 97 -9.36 -15.53 -24.44
CA SER A 97 -8.10 -14.93 -24.90
C SER A 97 -7.33 -14.18 -23.81
N PHE A 98 -8.03 -13.59 -22.83
CA PHE A 98 -7.41 -12.88 -21.72
C PHE A 98 -6.64 -13.82 -20.78
N PHE A 99 -7.22 -14.98 -20.44
CA PHE A 99 -6.58 -15.96 -19.57
C PHE A 99 -5.39 -16.66 -20.24
N GLN A 100 -5.51 -16.91 -21.54
CA GLN A 100 -4.42 -17.45 -22.35
C GLN A 100 -3.22 -16.49 -22.42
N ALA A 101 -3.46 -15.18 -22.59
CA ALA A 101 -2.41 -14.17 -22.59
C ALA A 101 -1.66 -14.07 -21.24
N LEU A 102 -2.33 -14.42 -20.14
CA LEU A 102 -1.76 -14.49 -18.80
C LEU A 102 -1.10 -15.84 -18.47
N GLY A 103 -1.12 -16.81 -19.40
CA GLY A 103 -0.58 -18.15 -19.19
C GLY A 103 -1.37 -19.01 -18.19
N ILE A 104 -2.62 -18.65 -17.90
CA ILE A 104 -3.49 -19.40 -16.99
C ILE A 104 -4.21 -20.49 -17.79
N THR A 105 -4.10 -21.74 -17.35
CA THR A 105 -4.77 -22.87 -18.00
C THR A 105 -6.25 -22.89 -17.63
N THR A 106 -7.14 -22.84 -18.62
CA THR A 106 -8.60 -22.82 -18.40
C THR A 106 -9.32 -23.83 -19.27
N LYS A 107 -10.46 -24.34 -18.79
CA LYS A 107 -11.38 -25.24 -19.51
C LYS A 107 -12.76 -24.61 -19.59
N ILE A 108 -13.52 -24.88 -20.65
CA ILE A 108 -14.92 -24.46 -20.74
C ILE A 108 -15.80 -25.56 -20.17
N SER A 109 -16.53 -25.25 -19.10
CA SER A 109 -17.46 -26.16 -18.43
C SER A 109 -18.84 -25.48 -18.37
N ARG A 110 -19.87 -26.16 -18.89
CA ARG A 110 -21.28 -25.69 -18.89
C ARG A 110 -21.47 -24.25 -19.43
N GLY A 111 -20.69 -23.88 -20.45
CA GLY A 111 -20.77 -22.54 -21.08
C GLY A 111 -20.03 -21.42 -20.33
N THR A 112 -19.31 -21.74 -19.26
CA THR A 112 -18.51 -20.79 -18.46
C THR A 112 -17.04 -21.20 -18.41
N ILE A 113 -16.13 -20.24 -18.25
CA ILE A 113 -14.69 -20.48 -18.13
C ILE A 113 -14.35 -20.96 -16.71
N GLU A 114 -13.72 -22.13 -16.61
CA GLU A 114 -13.22 -22.75 -15.39
C GLU A 114 -11.69 -22.73 -15.38
N ILE A 115 -11.10 -22.26 -14.27
CA ILE A 115 -9.64 -22.27 -14.06
C ILE A 115 -9.24 -23.62 -13.46
N LEU A 116 -8.20 -24.24 -14.01
CA LEU A 116 -7.64 -25.52 -13.54
C LEU A 116 -6.59 -25.35 -12.45
#